data_AF-A0A933J1Q4-F1
#
_entry.id   AF-A0A933J1Q4-F1
#
_cell.length_a   1.000
_cell.length_b   1.000
_cell.length_c   1.000
_cell.angle_alpha   90.00
_cell.angle_beta   90.00
_cell.angle_gamma   90.00
#
_symmetry.space_group_name_H-M   'P 1'
#
loop_
_entity.id
_entity.type
_entity.pdbx_description
1 polymer ?
#
loop_
_entity_poly.entity_id
_entity_poly.type
_entity_poly.pdbx_seq_one_letter_code
_entity_poly.pdbx_strand_id
1 'polypeptide(L)'
;MGRSVAGSYQWTFYLTTGLLLSAVALRSLLVYAGSVTLPQVLGQLLVSLILLIFSESSATARFPAYLPLYLLAQTSVALLLMLMPGAADFYAILFAILSMQVMRRSNPRTGAAAIALFAALMTLPLVKMYGMVNGIAFMLLYTFVNVLVAAYALASRRAQEARSRNEALAQELDQANRQLQTSAAQAAQLAAARERHRMARELHDSVTQTIFSMTLTTQSALLLLERDAGRVGPQLDRLNQLAQSALAEMRVLTEVTLVISELRPGRAAEGGLVAALRRHLASRQIPEELSVSLEIEGDAPLDPAEEQSLFRIAQEALNN
;
A
#
# COMPACT_ATOMS: atom_id res chain seq x y z
N MET A 1 13.45 10.12 -1.58
CA MET A 1 13.37 11.40 -0.84
C MET A 1 11.95 11.94 -0.90
N GLY A 2 11.04 11.42 -0.08
CA GLY A 2 9.67 11.92 0.04
C GLY A 2 9.58 12.82 1.27
N ARG A 3 9.84 14.13 1.12
CA ARG A 3 9.47 15.09 2.17
C ARG A 3 7.96 15.05 2.28
N SER A 4 7.45 14.68 3.46
CA SER A 4 6.01 14.64 3.70
C SER A 4 5.43 16.03 3.43
N VAL A 5 4.63 16.13 2.37
CA VAL A 5 3.90 17.35 1.99
C VAL A 5 2.92 17.77 3.10
N ALA A 6 2.67 16.90 4.08
CA ALA A 6 2.00 17.24 5.34
C ALA A 6 2.68 18.41 6.09
N GLY A 7 4.01 18.50 6.03
CA GLY A 7 4.77 19.59 6.68
C GLY A 7 4.59 20.95 5.99
N SER A 8 4.36 20.99 4.68
CA SER A 8 4.29 22.27 3.95
C SER A 8 3.03 23.07 4.25
N TYR A 9 1.90 22.40 4.53
CA TYR A 9 0.62 23.06 4.86
C TYR A 9 0.51 23.47 6.32
N GLN A 10 1.10 22.70 7.23
CA GLN A 10 1.29 23.17 8.60
C GLN A 10 2.22 24.39 8.61
N TRP A 11 3.28 24.38 7.80
CA TRP A 11 4.16 25.52 7.66
C TRP A 11 3.44 26.75 7.10
N THR A 12 2.61 26.62 6.05
CA THR A 12 1.82 27.77 5.56
C THR A 12 0.81 28.27 6.58
N PHE A 13 0.19 27.38 7.37
CA PHE A 13 -0.70 27.77 8.47
C PHE A 13 0.03 28.52 9.60
N TYR A 14 1.17 27.99 10.05
CA TYR A 14 2.01 28.65 11.05
C TYR A 14 2.59 29.96 10.50
N LEU A 15 2.83 30.04 9.20
CA LEU A 15 3.32 31.24 8.53
C LEU A 15 2.23 32.30 8.38
N THR A 16 1.00 31.95 7.99
CA THR A 16 -0.13 32.90 7.94
C THR A 16 -0.54 33.37 9.32
N THR A 17 -0.62 32.46 10.29
CA THR A 17 -0.95 32.79 11.67
C THR A 17 0.18 33.61 12.28
N GLY A 18 1.43 33.21 12.06
CA GLY A 18 2.63 33.94 12.48
C GLY A 18 2.67 35.35 11.91
N LEU A 19 2.45 35.52 10.60
CA LEU A 19 2.39 36.84 9.95
C LEU A 19 1.28 37.73 10.50
N LEU A 20 0.07 37.20 10.71
CA LEU A 20 -1.04 37.95 11.31
C LEU A 20 -0.68 38.39 12.73
N LEU A 21 -0.09 37.51 13.53
CA LEU A 21 0.36 37.81 14.89
C LEU A 21 1.51 38.82 14.93
N SER A 22 2.49 38.69 14.04
CA SER A 22 3.60 39.63 13.91
C SER A 22 3.12 41.01 13.47
N ALA A 23 2.18 41.09 12.53
CA ALA A 23 1.60 42.35 12.09
C ALA A 23 0.84 43.06 13.23
N VAL A 24 0.09 42.31 14.04
CA VAL A 24 -0.62 42.83 15.22
C VAL A 24 0.35 43.30 16.29
N ALA A 25 1.39 42.52 16.59
CA ALA A 25 2.41 42.87 17.57
C ALA A 25 3.17 44.13 17.15
N LEU A 26 3.61 44.21 15.88
CA LEU A 26 4.29 45.38 15.33
C LEU A 26 3.41 46.63 15.37
N ARG A 27 2.15 46.50 14.96
CA ARG A 27 1.20 47.62 14.99
C ARG A 27 0.90 48.09 16.40
N SER A 28 0.74 47.16 17.35
CA SER A 28 0.55 47.48 18.77
C SER A 28 1.76 48.23 19.33
N LEU A 29 2.96 47.82 18.94
CA LEU A 29 4.20 48.48 19.34
C LEU A 29 4.29 49.89 18.76
N LEU A 30 3.94 50.10 17.49
CA LEU A 30 3.97 51.42 16.85
C LEU A 30 2.93 52.40 17.42
N VAL A 31 1.73 51.92 17.75
CA VAL A 31 0.63 52.77 18.25
C VAL A 31 0.83 53.17 19.71
N TYR A 32 1.37 52.27 20.54
CA TYR A 32 1.55 52.50 21.97
C TYR A 32 3.01 52.73 22.38
N ALA A 33 3.92 52.92 21.42
CA ALA A 33 5.33 53.21 21.68
C ALA A 33 5.46 54.41 22.65
N GLY A 34 6.09 54.19 23.80
CA GLY A 34 6.28 55.23 24.82
C GLY A 34 5.10 55.48 25.76
N SER A 35 3.99 54.73 25.64
CA SER A 35 2.85 54.80 26.57
C SER A 35 2.96 53.76 27.69
N VAL A 36 2.48 54.10 28.89
CA VAL A 36 2.45 53.18 30.07
C VAL A 36 1.51 51.98 29.83
N THR A 37 0.62 52.06 28.83
CA THR A 37 -0.41 51.06 28.53
C THR A 37 0.06 49.93 27.60
N LEU A 38 1.22 50.06 26.95
CA LEU A 38 1.74 49.07 25.98
C LEU A 38 1.88 47.63 26.56
N PRO A 39 2.42 47.41 27.78
CA PRO A 39 2.52 46.06 28.35
C PRO A 39 1.16 45.44 28.64
N GLN A 40 0.17 46.25 29.03
CA GLN A 40 -1.19 45.78 29.35
C GLN A 40 -1.91 45.31 28.08
N VAL A 41 -1.82 46.09 26.99
CA VAL A 41 -2.41 45.75 25.69
C VAL A 41 -1.82 44.47 25.11
N LEU A 42 -0.50 44.33 25.13
CA LEU A 42 0.19 43.12 24.67
C LEU A 42 -0.17 41.90 25.53
N GLY A 43 -0.30 42.08 26.85
CA GLY A 43 -0.77 41.04 27.76
C GLY A 43 -2.18 40.56 27.44
N GLN A 44 -3.12 41.48 27.21
CA GLN A 44 -4.51 41.13 26.84
C GLN A 44 -4.61 40.42 25.49
N LEU A 45 -3.82 40.85 24.50
CA LEU A 45 -3.73 40.18 23.20
C LEU A 45 -3.15 38.77 23.34
N LEU A 46 -2.05 38.61 24.06
CA LEU A 46 -1.45 37.28 24.29
C LEU A 46 -2.40 36.34 25.02
N VAL A 47 -3.06 36.82 26.09
CA VAL A 47 -4.03 36.00 26.84
C VAL A 47 -5.21 35.61 25.96
N SER A 48 -5.78 36.54 25.20
CA SER A 48 -6.90 36.24 24.30
C SER A 48 -6.51 35.28 23.18
N LEU A 49 -5.30 35.39 22.62
CA LEU A 49 -4.78 34.44 21.62
C LEU A 49 -4.51 33.05 22.19
N ILE A 50 -3.90 32.98 23.38
CA ILE A 50 -3.67 31.71 24.08
C ILE A 50 -5.00 31.05 24.39
N LEU A 51 -5.98 31.80 24.90
CA LEU A 51 -7.34 31.29 25.11
C LEU A 51 -7.96 30.83 23.78
N LEU A 52 -7.90 31.62 22.71
CA LEU A 52 -8.45 31.25 21.40
C LEU A 52 -7.85 29.97 20.82
N ILE A 53 -6.53 29.78 20.91
CA ILE A 53 -5.82 28.69 20.25
C ILE A 53 -5.76 27.42 21.13
N PHE A 54 -5.45 27.56 22.43
CA PHE A 54 -5.22 26.40 23.32
C PHE A 54 -6.48 25.89 24.01
N SER A 55 -7.45 26.76 24.32
CA SER A 55 -8.67 26.29 24.99
C SER A 55 -9.61 25.54 24.01
N GLU A 56 -9.55 25.86 22.71
CA GLU A 56 -10.29 25.15 21.67
C GLU A 56 -9.87 23.68 21.56
N SER A 57 -8.55 23.43 21.48
CA SER A 57 -7.99 22.08 21.29
C SER A 57 -8.26 21.16 22.49
N SER A 58 -8.29 21.73 23.70
CA SER A 58 -8.46 20.97 24.95
C SER A 58 -9.93 20.75 25.34
N ALA A 59 -10.79 21.75 25.21
CA ALA A 59 -12.20 21.66 25.64
C ALA A 59 -13.10 20.96 24.60
N THR A 60 -12.88 21.23 23.31
CA THR A 60 -13.77 20.75 22.24
C THR A 60 -13.47 19.30 21.87
N ALA A 61 -12.26 18.80 22.14
CA ALA A 61 -11.92 17.39 21.97
C ALA A 61 -12.68 16.48 22.95
N ARG A 62 -13.02 16.98 24.16
CA ARG A 62 -13.74 16.22 25.19
C ARG A 62 -15.26 16.36 25.10
N PHE A 63 -15.80 17.52 24.70
CA PHE A 63 -17.24 17.73 24.67
C PHE A 63 -17.72 18.62 23.49
N PRO A 64 -18.16 18.03 22.37
CA PRO A 64 -18.56 18.78 21.17
C PRO A 64 -19.82 19.65 21.35
N ALA A 65 -20.68 19.32 22.32
CA ALA A 65 -21.90 20.08 22.62
C ALA A 65 -21.64 21.50 23.17
N TYR A 66 -20.45 21.77 23.71
CA TYR A 66 -20.10 23.09 24.27
C TYR A 66 -19.54 24.07 23.23
N LEU A 67 -19.32 23.63 22.00
CA LEU A 67 -18.77 24.46 20.92
C LEU A 67 -19.56 25.77 20.68
N PRO A 68 -20.91 25.78 20.58
CA PRO A 68 -21.63 27.04 20.38
C PRO A 68 -21.51 27.99 21.57
N LEU A 69 -21.55 27.47 22.80
CA LEU A 69 -21.41 28.28 24.02
C LEU A 69 -20.00 28.89 24.12
N TYR A 70 -18.99 28.11 23.77
CA TYR A 70 -17.60 28.53 23.69
C TYR A 70 -17.39 29.64 22.65
N LEU A 71 -17.90 29.45 21.42
CA LEU A 71 -17.80 30.46 20.36
C LEU A 71 -18.53 31.75 20.74
N LEU A 72 -19.69 31.64 21.40
CA LEU A 72 -20.44 32.79 21.88
C LEU A 72 -19.65 33.54 22.97
N ALA A 73 -19.09 32.82 23.95
CA ALA A 73 -18.24 33.42 24.98
C ALA A 73 -17.03 34.14 24.39
N GLN A 74 -16.36 33.56 23.40
CA GLN A 74 -15.20 34.19 22.75
C GLN A 74 -15.58 35.37 21.87
N THR A 75 -16.70 35.29 21.16
CA THR A 75 -17.25 36.43 20.40
C THR A 75 -17.54 37.59 21.35
N SER A 76 -18.12 37.31 22.52
CA SER A 76 -18.36 38.31 23.56
C SER A 76 -17.06 38.91 24.11
N VAL A 77 -16.04 38.10 24.39
CA VAL A 77 -14.72 38.59 24.85
C VAL A 77 -14.07 39.48 23.78
N ALA A 78 -14.06 39.06 22.51
CA ALA A 78 -13.49 39.84 21.42
C ALA A 78 -14.23 41.17 21.22
N LEU A 79 -15.56 41.18 21.34
CA LEU A 79 -16.37 42.39 21.27
C LEU A 79 -16.12 43.32 22.48
N LEU A 80 -16.05 42.78 23.69
CA LEU A 80 -15.78 43.56 24.90
C LEU A 80 -14.40 44.24 24.85
N LEU A 81 -13.36 43.52 24.38
CA LEU A 81 -12.03 44.10 24.18
C LEU A 81 -12.05 45.27 23.20
N MET A 82 -12.88 45.19 22.17
CA MET A 82 -13.01 46.24 21.16
C MET A 82 -13.78 47.47 21.67
N LEU A 83 -14.67 47.29 22.64
CA LEU A 83 -15.43 48.37 23.28
C LEU A 83 -14.66 49.06 24.42
N MET A 84 -13.50 48.52 24.83
CA MET A 84 -12.70 49.11 25.89
C MET A 84 -12.19 50.51 25.51
N PRO A 85 -12.28 51.51 26.40
CA PRO A 85 -11.75 52.85 26.14
C PRO A 85 -10.25 52.81 25.85
N GLY A 86 -9.83 53.42 24.74
CA GLY A 86 -8.43 53.41 24.31
C GLY A 86 -7.98 52.08 23.70
N ALA A 87 -8.88 51.13 23.46
CA ALA A 87 -8.59 49.95 22.63
C ALA A 87 -8.43 50.36 21.16
N ALA A 88 -7.47 49.74 20.47
CA ALA A 88 -7.28 49.96 19.04
C ALA A 88 -7.90 48.85 18.20
N ASP A 89 -7.93 49.08 16.89
CA ASP A 89 -8.63 48.26 15.91
C ASP A 89 -8.06 46.85 15.73
N PHE A 90 -6.85 46.57 16.22
CA PHE A 90 -6.23 45.25 16.08
C PHE A 90 -6.99 44.13 16.78
N TYR A 91 -7.85 44.40 17.78
CA TYR A 91 -8.71 43.36 18.36
C TYR A 91 -9.71 42.79 17.33
N ALA A 92 -9.95 43.51 16.23
CA ALA A 92 -10.76 43.02 15.13
C ALA A 92 -10.21 41.74 14.50
N ILE A 93 -8.90 41.53 14.57
CA ILE A 93 -8.23 40.35 14.02
C ILE A 93 -8.60 39.05 14.75
N LEU A 94 -9.06 39.14 16.00
CA LEU A 94 -9.51 37.97 16.76
C LEU A 94 -10.71 37.29 16.08
N PHE A 95 -11.52 38.07 15.37
CA PHE A 95 -12.63 37.54 14.60
C PHE A 95 -12.18 36.78 13.34
N ALA A 96 -10.97 36.98 12.85
CA ALA A 96 -10.41 36.16 11.77
C ALA A 96 -10.15 34.73 12.26
N ILE A 97 -9.64 34.60 13.50
CA ILE A 97 -9.43 33.31 14.16
C ILE A 97 -10.78 32.64 14.43
N LEU A 98 -11.77 33.37 14.97
CA LEU A 98 -13.12 32.84 15.16
C LEU A 98 -13.77 32.39 13.84
N SER A 99 -13.62 33.18 12.76
CA SER A 99 -14.12 32.83 11.42
C SER A 99 -13.49 31.52 10.93
N MET A 100 -12.18 31.35 11.18
CA MET A 100 -11.47 30.11 10.89
C MET A 100 -12.05 28.91 11.66
N GLN A 101 -12.27 29.07 12.97
CA GLN A 101 -12.76 28.01 13.84
C GLN A 101 -14.15 27.53 13.43
N VAL A 102 -15.07 28.47 13.19
CA VAL A 102 -16.42 28.16 12.70
C VAL A 102 -16.35 27.45 11.35
N MET A 103 -15.51 27.91 10.42
CA MET A 103 -15.40 27.31 9.09
C MET A 103 -14.79 25.90 9.11
N ARG A 104 -13.86 25.61 10.04
CA ARG A 104 -13.27 24.27 10.19
C ARG A 104 -14.28 23.26 10.70
N ARG A 105 -15.15 23.66 11.64
CA ARG A 105 -16.01 22.74 12.39
C ARG A 105 -17.44 22.66 11.87
N SER A 106 -17.96 23.75 11.32
CA SER A 106 -19.37 23.86 10.94
C SER A 106 -19.56 23.81 9.42
N ASN A 107 -20.82 23.87 8.98
CA ASN A 107 -21.13 23.90 7.56
C ASN A 107 -20.70 25.25 6.93
N PRO A 108 -20.37 25.29 5.63
CA PRO A 108 -19.98 26.54 4.98
C PRO A 108 -21.04 27.65 5.07
N ARG A 109 -22.33 27.27 5.10
CA ARG A 109 -23.46 28.22 5.27
C ARG A 109 -23.46 28.87 6.65
N THR A 110 -23.25 28.08 7.71
CA THR A 110 -23.16 28.61 9.09
C THR A 110 -21.90 29.43 9.29
N GLY A 111 -20.79 29.06 8.62
CA GLY A 111 -19.56 29.87 8.60
C GLY A 111 -19.78 31.23 7.93
N ALA A 112 -20.45 31.27 6.77
CA ALA A 112 -20.78 32.53 6.10
C ALA A 112 -21.69 33.42 6.95
N ALA A 113 -22.70 32.84 7.61
CA ALA A 113 -23.57 33.56 8.53
C ALA A 113 -22.81 34.14 9.74
N ALA A 114 -21.86 33.38 10.30
CA ALA A 114 -21.01 33.86 11.40
C ALA A 114 -20.11 35.02 10.96
N ILE A 115 -19.51 34.95 9.77
CA ILE A 115 -18.70 36.04 9.22
C ILE A 115 -19.53 37.31 9.03
N ALA A 116 -20.76 37.18 8.53
CA ALA A 116 -21.68 38.31 8.40
C ALA A 116 -22.05 38.92 9.76
N LEU A 117 -22.29 38.07 10.78
CA LEU A 117 -22.52 38.52 12.15
C LEU A 117 -21.30 39.27 12.71
N PHE A 118 -20.09 38.74 12.49
CA PHE A 118 -18.85 39.38 12.93
C PHE A 118 -18.64 40.74 12.26
N ALA A 119 -18.92 40.87 10.97
CA ALA A 119 -18.89 42.15 10.26
C ALA A 119 -19.87 43.17 10.87
N ALA A 120 -21.09 42.73 11.22
CA ALA A 120 -22.07 43.57 11.89
C ALA A 120 -21.60 44.03 13.28
N LEU A 121 -21.06 43.10 14.09
CA LEU A 121 -20.54 43.40 15.43
C LEU A 121 -19.34 44.37 15.40
N MET A 122 -18.50 44.29 14.36
CA MET A 122 -17.37 45.19 14.13
C MET A 122 -17.77 46.62 13.79
N THR A 123 -18.95 46.81 13.19
CA THR A 123 -19.32 48.07 12.54
C THR A 123 -19.41 49.21 13.56
N LEU A 124 -20.13 49.01 14.66
CA LEU A 124 -20.40 50.07 15.63
C LEU A 124 -19.13 50.52 16.39
N PRO A 125 -18.26 49.62 16.89
CA PRO A 125 -17.01 50.04 17.53
C PRO A 125 -16.05 50.76 16.57
N LEU A 126 -15.91 50.31 15.32
CA LEU A 126 -15.01 50.95 14.35
C LEU A 126 -15.50 52.34 13.92
N VAL A 127 -16.81 52.49 13.70
CA VAL A 127 -17.41 53.79 13.36
C VAL A 127 -17.27 54.78 14.52
N LYS A 128 -17.44 54.32 15.77
CA LYS A 128 -17.24 55.16 16.95
C LYS A 128 -15.78 55.63 17.09
N MET A 129 -14.82 54.79 16.71
CA MET A 129 -13.40 55.08 16.87
C MET A 129 -12.81 55.94 15.76
N TYR A 130 -13.17 55.72 14.49
CA TYR A 130 -12.56 56.41 13.34
C TYR A 130 -13.52 57.33 12.57
N GLY A 131 -14.78 57.43 12.99
CA GLY A 131 -15.84 58.09 12.25
C GLY A 131 -16.46 57.18 11.17
N MET A 132 -17.54 57.66 10.55
CA MET A 132 -18.38 56.83 9.66
C MET A 132 -17.60 56.30 8.44
N VAL A 133 -16.91 57.16 7.71
CA VAL A 133 -16.21 56.78 6.46
C VAL A 133 -15.07 55.80 6.74
N ASN A 134 -14.15 56.15 7.65
CA ASN A 134 -13.00 55.30 7.96
C ASN A 134 -13.40 54.04 8.72
N GLY A 135 -14.41 54.10 9.60
CA GLY A 135 -14.91 52.94 10.32
C GLY A 135 -15.52 51.89 9.39
N ILE A 136 -16.28 52.31 8.37
CA ILE A 136 -16.79 51.41 7.33
C ILE A 136 -15.64 50.82 6.51
N ALA A 137 -14.62 51.62 6.15
CA ALA A 137 -13.46 51.13 5.41
C ALA A 137 -12.68 50.05 6.18
N PHE A 138 -12.41 50.26 7.48
CA PHE A 138 -11.76 49.26 8.32
C PHE A 138 -12.64 48.02 8.51
N MET A 139 -13.95 48.18 8.67
CA MET A 139 -14.88 47.05 8.79
C MET A 139 -14.85 46.16 7.54
N LEU A 140 -14.83 46.75 6.34
CA LEU A 140 -14.68 46.01 5.08
C LEU A 140 -13.33 45.30 5.00
N LEU A 141 -12.24 45.97 5.38
CA LEU A 141 -10.90 45.38 5.38
C LEU A 141 -10.81 44.16 6.31
N TYR A 142 -11.28 44.27 7.55
CA TYR A 142 -11.27 43.15 8.49
C TYR A 142 -12.22 42.04 8.07
N THR A 143 -13.37 42.37 7.49
CA THR A 143 -14.29 41.36 6.93
C THR A 143 -13.64 40.60 5.77
N PHE A 144 -12.89 41.29 4.90
CA PHE A 144 -12.12 40.64 3.85
C PHE A 144 -11.09 39.65 4.41
N VAL A 145 -10.34 40.04 5.46
CA VAL A 145 -9.40 39.13 6.15
C VAL A 145 -10.13 37.92 6.74
N ASN A 146 -11.28 38.13 7.38
CA ASN A 146 -12.10 37.05 7.94
C ASN A 146 -12.55 36.04 6.87
N VAL A 147 -13.01 36.54 5.71
CA VAL A 147 -13.41 35.72 4.56
C VAL A 147 -12.21 34.94 4.01
N LEU A 148 -11.05 35.59 3.85
CA LEU A 148 -9.86 34.98 3.30
C LEU A 148 -9.35 33.84 4.19
N VAL A 149 -9.26 34.08 5.50
CA VAL A 149 -8.84 33.05 6.48
C VAL A 149 -9.83 31.90 6.53
N ALA A 150 -11.14 32.19 6.50
CA ALA A 150 -12.17 31.15 6.45
C ALA A 150 -12.09 30.34 5.14
N ALA A 151 -11.97 30.99 3.99
CA ALA A 151 -11.84 30.33 2.69
C ALA A 151 -10.61 29.42 2.64
N TYR A 152 -9.47 29.87 3.16
CA TYR A 152 -8.28 29.05 3.31
C TYR A 152 -8.53 27.83 4.19
N ALA A 153 -9.22 28.00 5.32
CA ALA A 153 -9.55 26.90 6.23
C ALA A 153 -10.44 25.84 5.55
N LEU A 154 -11.44 26.27 4.78
CA LEU A 154 -12.31 25.38 4.02
C LEU A 154 -11.53 24.64 2.92
N ALA A 155 -10.69 25.34 2.18
CA ALA A 155 -9.85 24.77 1.13
C ALA A 155 -8.88 23.73 1.71
N SER A 156 -8.22 24.06 2.82
CA SER A 156 -7.30 23.16 3.52
C SER A 156 -8.01 21.91 4.02
N ARG A 157 -9.21 22.05 4.61
CA ARG A 157 -10.03 20.90 5.05
C ARG A 157 -10.37 19.98 3.88
N ARG A 158 -10.88 20.53 2.77
CA ARG A 158 -11.25 19.74 1.58
C ARG A 158 -10.04 19.05 0.95
N ALA A 159 -8.91 19.73 0.88
CA ALA A 159 -7.67 19.16 0.36
C ALA A 159 -7.20 17.98 1.21
N GLN A 160 -7.32 18.07 2.54
CA GLN A 160 -6.91 17.00 3.44
C GLN A 160 -7.86 15.80 3.40
N GLU A 161 -9.18 16.04 3.34
CA GLU A 161 -10.18 14.99 3.14
C GLU A 161 -10.02 14.28 1.79
N ALA A 162 -9.71 15.02 0.71
CA ALA A 162 -9.48 14.42 -0.61
C ALA A 162 -8.22 13.53 -0.62
N ARG A 163 -7.15 13.98 0.06
CA ARG A 163 -5.91 13.20 0.17
C ARG A 163 -6.09 11.92 0.99
N SER A 164 -6.74 11.99 2.15
CA SER A 164 -6.96 10.79 2.96
C SER A 164 -7.81 9.75 2.22
N ARG A 165 -8.80 10.19 1.43
CA ARG A 165 -9.56 9.30 0.54
C ARG A 165 -8.68 8.68 -0.55
N ASN A 166 -7.84 9.48 -1.21
CA ASN A 166 -6.93 8.97 -2.23
C ASN A 166 -5.91 7.96 -1.67
N GLU A 167 -5.37 8.22 -0.47
CA GLU A 167 -4.46 7.31 0.22
C GLU A 167 -5.16 5.99 0.59
N ALA A 168 -6.40 6.06 1.10
CA ALA A 168 -7.19 4.86 1.40
C ALA A 168 -7.49 4.03 0.15
N LEU A 169 -7.91 4.69 -0.95
CA LEU A 169 -8.16 4.01 -2.23
C LEU A 169 -6.88 3.38 -2.82
N ALA A 170 -5.74 4.05 -2.70
CA ALA A 170 -4.46 3.50 -3.15
C ALA A 170 -4.06 2.24 -2.38
N GLN A 171 -4.30 2.22 -1.07
CA GLN A 171 -4.08 1.03 -0.23
C GLN A 171 -5.03 -0.11 -0.59
N GLU A 172 -6.30 0.19 -0.83
CA GLU A 172 -7.30 -0.80 -1.27
C GLU A 172 -6.92 -1.44 -2.61
N LEU A 173 -6.48 -0.63 -3.58
CA LEU A 173 -6.00 -1.11 -4.88
C LEU A 173 -4.75 -2.01 -4.75
N ASP A 174 -3.78 -1.64 -3.91
CA ASP A 174 -2.59 -2.47 -3.68
C ASP A 174 -2.96 -3.82 -3.05
N GLN A 175 -3.88 -3.83 -2.07
CA GLN A 175 -4.38 -5.07 -1.47
C GLN A 175 -5.11 -5.95 -2.48
N ALA A 176 -6.02 -5.37 -3.27
CA ALA A 176 -6.75 -6.09 -4.31
C ALA A 176 -5.81 -6.68 -5.37
N ASN A 177 -4.78 -5.92 -5.79
CA ASN A 177 -3.80 -6.39 -6.75
C ASN A 177 -2.98 -7.58 -6.21
N ARG A 178 -2.53 -7.52 -4.95
CA ARG A 178 -1.83 -8.65 -4.31
C ARG A 178 -2.71 -9.89 -4.19
N GLN A 179 -3.99 -9.72 -3.87
CA GLN A 179 -4.95 -10.83 -3.83
C GLN A 179 -5.13 -11.46 -5.22
N LEU A 180 -5.27 -10.63 -6.27
CA LEU A 180 -5.36 -11.11 -7.65
C LEU A 180 -4.09 -11.87 -8.08
N GLN A 181 -2.91 -11.34 -7.79
CA GLN A 181 -1.64 -12.01 -8.09
C GLN A 181 -1.53 -13.36 -7.38
N THR A 182 -1.91 -13.42 -6.10
CA THR A 182 -1.89 -14.66 -5.31
C THR A 182 -2.89 -15.67 -5.86
N SER A 183 -4.11 -15.25 -6.17
CA SER A 183 -5.14 -16.12 -6.75
C SER A 183 -4.75 -16.63 -8.14
N ALA A 184 -4.17 -15.76 -8.98
CA ALA A 184 -3.66 -16.14 -10.29
C ALA A 184 -2.53 -17.17 -10.20
N ALA A 185 -1.59 -16.99 -9.26
CA ALA A 185 -0.51 -17.95 -9.02
C ALA A 185 -1.05 -19.31 -8.56
N GLN A 186 -2.01 -19.33 -7.64
CA GLN A 186 -2.68 -20.57 -7.19
C GLN A 186 -3.44 -21.25 -8.34
N ALA A 187 -4.17 -20.48 -9.14
CA ALA A 187 -4.89 -21.02 -10.30
C ALA A 187 -3.94 -21.62 -11.33
N ALA A 188 -2.79 -20.97 -11.60
CA ALA A 188 -1.76 -21.49 -12.50
C ALA A 188 -1.15 -22.80 -11.97
N GLN A 189 -0.82 -22.87 -10.67
CA GLN A 189 -0.32 -24.10 -10.04
C GLN A 189 -1.33 -25.25 -10.14
N LEU A 190 -2.61 -24.97 -9.88
CA LEU A 190 -3.68 -25.96 -9.97
C LEU A 190 -3.91 -26.43 -11.42
N ALA A 191 -3.88 -25.50 -12.38
CA ALA A 191 -3.96 -25.83 -13.80
C ALA A 191 -2.80 -26.73 -14.23
N ALA A 192 -1.56 -26.38 -13.85
CA ALA A 192 -0.39 -27.21 -14.13
C ALA A 192 -0.46 -28.59 -13.47
N ALA A 193 -1.02 -28.71 -12.25
CA ALA A 193 -1.22 -30.00 -11.59
C ALA A 193 -2.29 -30.86 -12.30
N ARG A 194 -3.40 -30.24 -12.74
CA ARG A 194 -4.45 -30.92 -13.51
C ARG A 194 -3.93 -31.43 -14.85
N GLU A 195 -3.14 -30.62 -15.55
CA GLU A 195 -2.52 -31.00 -16.81
C GLU A 195 -1.61 -32.20 -16.64
N ARG A 196 -0.77 -32.18 -15.60
CA ARG A 196 0.09 -33.31 -15.23
C ARG A 196 -0.71 -34.59 -14.93
N HIS A 197 -1.80 -34.50 -14.18
CA HIS A 197 -2.68 -35.64 -13.93
C HIS A 197 -3.35 -36.16 -15.20
N ARG A 198 -3.70 -35.27 -16.15
CA ARG A 198 -4.26 -35.69 -17.43
C ARG A 198 -3.21 -36.46 -18.24
N MET A 199 -2.01 -35.93 -18.38
CA MET A 199 -0.89 -36.59 -19.08
C MET A 199 -0.57 -37.96 -18.48
N ALA A 200 -0.51 -38.08 -17.15
CA ALA A 200 -0.25 -39.36 -16.49
C ALA A 200 -1.31 -40.43 -16.81
N ARG A 201 -2.58 -40.04 -16.93
CA ARG A 201 -3.66 -40.96 -17.35
C ARG A 201 -3.56 -41.34 -18.82
N GLU A 202 -3.37 -40.36 -19.71
CA GLU A 202 -3.21 -40.61 -21.15
C GLU A 202 -2.04 -41.57 -21.41
N LEU A 203 -0.91 -41.39 -20.72
CA LEU A 203 0.24 -42.30 -20.79
C LEU A 203 -0.07 -43.69 -20.21
N HIS A 204 -0.77 -43.77 -19.07
CA HIS A 204 -1.16 -45.06 -18.47
C HIS A 204 -2.08 -45.87 -19.38
N ASP A 205 -3.02 -45.20 -20.04
CA ASP A 205 -3.96 -45.82 -20.98
C ASP A 205 -3.20 -46.33 -22.22
N SER A 206 -2.25 -45.55 -22.74
CA SER A 206 -1.36 -45.97 -23.85
C SER A 206 -0.53 -47.21 -23.49
N VAL A 207 0.12 -47.21 -22.31
CA VAL A 207 0.91 -48.35 -21.84
C VAL A 207 0.03 -49.60 -21.69
N THR A 208 -1.17 -49.46 -21.13
CA THR A 208 -2.13 -50.56 -20.98
C THR A 208 -2.52 -51.14 -22.34
N GLN A 209 -2.75 -50.28 -23.36
CA GLN A 209 -3.05 -50.71 -24.72
C GLN A 209 -1.87 -51.46 -25.37
N THR A 210 -0.64 -51.01 -25.14
CA THR A 210 0.57 -51.67 -25.64
C THR A 210 0.76 -53.04 -24.97
N ILE A 211 0.56 -53.15 -23.66
CA ILE A 211 0.61 -54.44 -22.93
C ILE A 211 -0.48 -55.41 -23.44
N PHE A 212 -1.69 -54.93 -23.70
CA PHE A 212 -2.75 -55.74 -24.29
C PHE A 212 -2.36 -56.28 -25.67
N SER A 213 -1.76 -55.42 -26.51
CA SER A 213 -1.25 -55.79 -27.83
C SER A 213 -0.11 -56.82 -27.75
N MET A 214 0.79 -56.70 -26.77
CA MET A 214 1.81 -57.71 -26.50
C MET A 214 1.18 -59.06 -26.13
N THR A 215 0.16 -59.05 -25.26
CA THR A 215 -0.55 -60.27 -24.85
C THR A 215 -1.18 -61.00 -26.03
N LEU A 216 -1.86 -60.26 -26.92
CA LEU A 216 -2.43 -60.83 -28.15
C LEU A 216 -1.35 -61.36 -29.11
N THR A 217 -0.24 -60.63 -29.26
CA THR A 217 0.90 -61.03 -30.10
C THR A 217 1.54 -62.33 -29.58
N THR A 218 1.71 -62.45 -28.26
CA THR A 218 2.20 -63.69 -27.61
C THR A 218 1.25 -64.86 -27.85
N GLN A 219 -0.06 -64.67 -27.66
CA GLN A 219 -1.05 -65.73 -27.93
C GLN A 219 -1.03 -66.17 -29.40
N SER A 220 -0.89 -65.23 -30.34
CA SER A 220 -0.76 -65.54 -31.77
C SER A 220 0.53 -66.31 -32.07
N ALA A 221 1.65 -65.97 -31.43
CA ALA A 221 2.92 -66.68 -31.60
C ALA A 221 2.82 -68.12 -31.10
N LEU A 222 2.17 -68.35 -29.95
CA LEU A 222 1.93 -69.68 -29.39
C LEU A 222 1.07 -70.55 -30.32
N LEU A 223 -0.01 -70.00 -30.89
CA LEU A 223 -0.85 -70.72 -31.86
C LEU A 223 -0.12 -71.05 -33.17
N LEU A 224 0.79 -70.17 -33.62
CA LEU A 224 1.60 -70.39 -34.82
C LEU A 224 2.71 -71.41 -34.59
N LEU A 225 3.23 -71.53 -33.37
CA LEU A 225 4.24 -72.53 -33.02
C LEU A 225 3.76 -73.96 -33.30
N GLU A 226 2.48 -74.24 -33.08
CA GLU A 226 1.86 -75.55 -33.34
C GLU A 226 1.49 -75.79 -34.81
N ARG A 227 1.30 -74.73 -35.60
CA ARG A 227 0.78 -74.79 -36.97
C ARG A 227 1.80 -74.53 -38.07
N ASP A 228 2.69 -73.56 -37.86
CA ASP A 228 3.66 -73.06 -38.84
C ASP A 228 4.82 -72.31 -38.14
N ALA A 229 5.82 -73.08 -37.73
CA ALA A 229 6.98 -72.58 -36.99
C ALA A 229 7.77 -71.50 -37.75
N GLY A 230 7.72 -71.48 -39.08
CA GLY A 230 8.41 -70.48 -39.91
C GLY A 230 7.86 -69.06 -39.73
N ARG A 231 6.62 -68.91 -39.23
CA ARG A 231 5.96 -67.60 -39.03
C ARG A 231 6.08 -67.04 -37.61
N VAL A 232 6.76 -67.75 -36.72
CA VAL A 232 6.94 -67.33 -35.31
C VAL A 232 7.96 -66.19 -35.19
N GLY A 233 9.03 -66.21 -35.99
CA GLY A 233 10.08 -65.17 -35.98
C GLY A 233 9.52 -63.74 -36.10
N PRO A 234 8.71 -63.42 -37.12
CA PRO A 234 8.10 -62.10 -37.26
C PRO A 234 7.19 -61.68 -36.09
N GLN A 235 6.55 -62.62 -35.39
CA GLN A 235 5.75 -62.32 -34.20
C GLN A 235 6.63 -61.97 -33.00
N LEU A 236 7.77 -62.64 -32.85
CA LEU A 236 8.76 -62.32 -31.81
C LEU A 236 9.40 -60.94 -32.06
N ASP A 237 9.70 -60.59 -33.30
CA ASP A 237 10.18 -59.25 -33.66
C ASP A 237 9.16 -58.17 -33.31
N ARG A 238 7.88 -58.41 -33.63
CA ARG A 238 6.78 -57.50 -33.26
C ARG A 238 6.62 -57.38 -31.75
N LEU A 239 6.76 -58.49 -31.01
CA LEU A 239 6.72 -58.49 -29.56
C LEU A 239 7.87 -57.65 -28.97
N ASN A 240 9.07 -57.77 -29.51
CA ASN A 240 10.24 -57.01 -29.08
C ASN A 240 10.06 -55.50 -29.34
N GLN A 241 9.50 -55.12 -30.50
CA GLN A 241 9.17 -53.73 -30.80
C GLN A 241 8.12 -53.15 -29.85
N LEU A 242 7.07 -53.92 -29.53
CA LEU A 242 6.05 -53.52 -28.55
C LEU A 242 6.64 -53.41 -27.13
N ALA A 243 7.55 -54.30 -26.74
CA ALA A 243 8.25 -54.26 -25.46
C ALA A 243 9.13 -53.00 -25.34
N GLN A 244 9.90 -52.68 -26.37
CA GLN A 244 10.72 -51.46 -26.40
C GLN A 244 9.85 -50.20 -26.36
N SER A 245 8.72 -50.18 -27.08
CA SER A 245 7.78 -49.06 -27.06
C SER A 245 7.14 -48.88 -25.68
N ALA A 246 6.68 -49.96 -25.03
CA ALA A 246 6.12 -49.92 -23.68
C ALA A 246 7.16 -49.46 -22.64
N LEU A 247 8.42 -49.88 -22.77
CA LEU A 247 9.51 -49.45 -21.90
C LEU A 247 9.84 -47.97 -22.10
N ALA A 248 9.83 -47.46 -23.33
CA ALA A 248 10.00 -46.04 -23.61
C ALA A 248 8.85 -45.20 -23.01
N GLU A 249 7.60 -45.63 -23.18
CA GLU A 249 6.42 -44.96 -22.60
C GLU A 249 6.42 -45.01 -21.05
N MET A 250 6.81 -46.14 -20.44
CA MET A 250 6.97 -46.24 -18.98
C MET A 250 8.15 -45.41 -18.46
N ARG A 251 9.22 -45.22 -19.24
CA ARG A 251 10.32 -44.31 -18.87
C ARG A 251 9.82 -42.87 -18.83
N VAL A 252 9.02 -42.43 -19.80
CA VAL A 252 8.35 -41.12 -19.73
C VAL A 252 7.46 -41.02 -18.50
N LEU A 253 6.71 -42.08 -18.16
CA LEU A 253 5.87 -42.11 -16.95
C LEU A 253 6.72 -42.05 -15.67
N THR A 254 7.87 -42.71 -15.64
CA THR A 254 8.81 -42.71 -14.51
C THR A 254 9.53 -41.36 -14.40
N GLU A 255 9.87 -40.73 -15.51
CA GLU A 255 10.48 -39.40 -15.56
C GLU A 255 9.47 -38.33 -15.13
N VAL A 256 8.23 -38.40 -15.61
CA VAL A 256 7.10 -37.60 -15.11
C VAL A 256 6.87 -37.88 -13.61
N THR A 257 7.06 -39.11 -13.15
CA THR A 257 6.92 -39.50 -11.72
C THR A 257 8.12 -39.09 -10.85
N LEU A 258 9.33 -39.02 -11.41
CA LEU A 258 10.53 -38.50 -10.75
C LEU A 258 10.47 -36.98 -10.64
N VAL A 259 9.92 -36.30 -11.65
CA VAL A 259 9.52 -34.90 -11.55
C VAL A 259 8.47 -34.69 -10.44
N ILE A 260 7.60 -35.68 -10.18
CA ILE A 260 6.60 -35.65 -9.10
C ILE A 260 7.23 -35.85 -7.71
N SER A 261 8.30 -36.63 -7.56
CA SER A 261 8.96 -36.86 -6.26
C SER A 261 10.00 -35.79 -5.89
N GLU A 262 10.56 -35.08 -6.86
CA GLU A 262 11.53 -34.00 -6.63
C GLU A 262 10.89 -32.63 -6.32
N LEU A 263 9.59 -32.45 -6.53
CA LEU A 263 8.87 -31.22 -6.16
C LEU A 263 8.48 -31.16 -4.67
N ARG A 264 9.10 -31.98 -3.82
CA ARG A 264 8.93 -31.96 -2.38
C ARG A 264 10.11 -31.19 -1.76
N PRO A 265 9.92 -29.94 -1.31
CA PRO A 265 10.97 -29.24 -0.58
C PRO A 265 11.25 -30.03 0.70
N GLY A 266 12.49 -30.52 0.83
CA GLY A 266 12.93 -31.23 2.03
C GLY A 266 13.72 -32.53 1.82
N ARG A 267 13.83 -33.07 0.60
CA ARG A 267 14.73 -34.24 0.37
C ARG A 267 16.10 -33.92 -0.21
N ALA A 268 16.34 -32.68 -0.65
CA ALA A 268 17.70 -32.16 -0.81
C ALA A 268 18.42 -31.97 0.55
N ALA A 269 17.69 -32.00 1.66
CA ALA A 269 18.21 -31.63 2.98
C ALA A 269 19.05 -32.70 3.70
N GLU A 270 19.13 -33.94 3.17
CA GLU A 270 20.10 -34.93 3.68
C GLU A 270 21.34 -34.93 2.79
N GLY A 271 22.11 -33.84 2.87
CA GLY A 271 23.48 -33.73 2.35
C GLY A 271 23.75 -32.74 1.20
N GLY A 272 22.78 -31.94 0.76
CA GLY A 272 22.96 -30.92 -0.29
C GLY A 272 23.17 -31.46 -1.71
N LEU A 273 23.39 -30.57 -2.69
CA LEU A 273 23.57 -30.89 -4.12
C LEU A 273 24.64 -31.97 -4.35
N VAL A 274 25.77 -31.87 -3.64
CA VAL A 274 26.90 -32.80 -3.75
C VAL A 274 26.51 -34.24 -3.40
N ALA A 275 25.79 -34.43 -2.29
CA ALA A 275 25.33 -35.76 -1.90
C ALA A 275 24.29 -36.30 -2.88
N ALA A 276 23.45 -35.44 -3.45
CA ALA A 276 22.49 -35.83 -4.49
C ALA A 276 23.19 -36.32 -5.76
N LEU A 277 24.20 -35.60 -6.26
CA LEU A 277 24.99 -36.00 -7.44
C LEU A 277 25.74 -37.31 -7.23
N ARG A 278 26.38 -37.48 -6.06
CA ARG A 278 27.09 -38.73 -5.72
C ARG A 278 26.15 -39.93 -5.68
N ARG A 279 24.97 -39.80 -5.06
CA ARG A 279 23.95 -40.86 -5.03
C ARG A 279 23.43 -41.17 -6.44
N HIS A 280 23.19 -40.14 -7.25
CA HIS A 280 22.71 -40.32 -8.61
C HIS A 280 23.69 -41.12 -9.48
N LEU A 281 24.97 -40.74 -9.45
CA LEU A 281 26.04 -41.46 -10.16
C LEU A 281 26.20 -42.90 -9.67
N ALA A 282 26.17 -43.14 -8.35
CA ALA A 282 26.30 -44.47 -7.78
C ALA A 282 25.11 -45.40 -8.12
N SER A 283 23.92 -44.84 -8.36
CA SER A 283 22.71 -45.59 -8.70
C SER A 283 22.57 -45.92 -10.20
N ARG A 284 23.39 -45.32 -11.07
CA ARG A 284 23.32 -45.54 -12.51
C ARG A 284 24.23 -46.68 -12.96
N GLN A 285 23.73 -47.47 -13.90
CA GLN A 285 24.56 -48.33 -14.74
C GLN A 285 25.12 -47.49 -15.88
N ILE A 286 26.40 -47.14 -15.77
CA ILE A 286 27.14 -46.44 -16.81
C ILE A 286 27.64 -47.49 -17.82
N PRO A 287 27.43 -47.31 -19.15
CA PRO A 287 27.97 -48.22 -20.16
C PRO A 287 29.49 -48.35 -20.02
N GLU A 288 30.06 -49.53 -20.28
CA GLU A 288 31.51 -49.78 -20.12
C GLU A 288 32.40 -48.87 -20.99
N GLU A 289 31.83 -48.26 -22.04
CA GLU A 289 32.51 -47.34 -22.95
C GLU A 289 32.59 -45.90 -22.42
N LEU A 290 31.88 -45.57 -21.34
CA LEU A 290 31.81 -44.21 -20.78
C LEU A 290 32.46 -44.14 -19.39
N SER A 291 33.47 -43.27 -19.24
CA SER A 291 34.04 -42.94 -17.93
C SER A 291 33.47 -41.62 -17.42
N VAL A 292 32.78 -41.64 -16.28
CA VAL A 292 32.24 -40.43 -15.63
C VAL A 292 32.91 -40.21 -14.27
N SER A 293 33.48 -39.03 -14.06
CA SER A 293 34.03 -38.59 -12.77
C SER A 293 33.29 -37.36 -12.25
N LEU A 294 33.24 -37.19 -10.92
CA LEU A 294 32.64 -36.04 -10.26
C LEU A 294 33.74 -35.27 -9.51
N GLU A 295 34.02 -34.05 -9.97
CA GLU A 295 34.93 -33.11 -9.30
C GLU A 295 34.12 -31.95 -8.72
N ILE A 296 34.50 -31.50 -7.53
CA ILE A 296 33.78 -30.47 -6.77
C ILE A 296 34.78 -29.46 -6.27
N GLU A 297 34.60 -28.21 -6.68
CA GLU A 297 35.40 -27.08 -6.23
C GLU A 297 34.51 -26.03 -5.57
N GLY A 298 34.86 -25.66 -4.34
CA GLY A 298 34.12 -24.68 -3.53
C GLY A 298 33.14 -25.31 -2.53
N ASP A 299 32.75 -24.50 -1.54
CA ASP A 299 31.84 -24.87 -0.44
C ASP A 299 30.87 -23.72 -0.10
N ALA A 300 30.54 -22.90 -1.10
CA ALA A 300 29.61 -21.80 -0.91
C ALA A 300 28.17 -22.32 -0.80
N PRO A 301 27.37 -21.86 0.17
CA PRO A 301 25.98 -22.26 0.29
C PRO A 301 25.18 -21.71 -0.89
N LEU A 302 24.45 -22.58 -1.57
CA LEU A 302 23.54 -22.26 -2.67
C LEU A 302 22.10 -22.12 -2.15
N ASP A 303 21.29 -21.31 -2.83
CA ASP A 303 19.84 -21.32 -2.56
C ASP A 303 19.27 -22.70 -2.96
N PRO A 304 18.35 -23.31 -2.17
CA PRO A 304 17.67 -24.54 -2.53
C PRO A 304 17.12 -24.59 -3.97
N ALA A 305 16.68 -23.45 -4.53
CA ALA A 305 16.21 -23.38 -5.91
C ALA A 305 17.34 -23.54 -6.94
N GLU A 306 18.53 -23.01 -6.63
CA GLU A 306 19.74 -23.14 -7.44
C GLU A 306 20.29 -24.56 -7.36
N GLU A 307 20.34 -25.16 -6.17
CA GLU A 307 20.72 -26.57 -5.98
C GLU A 307 19.85 -27.50 -6.82
N GLN A 308 18.53 -27.29 -6.78
CA GLN A 308 17.60 -28.09 -7.55
C GLN A 308 17.78 -27.92 -9.07
N SER A 309 18.02 -26.69 -9.52
CA SER A 309 18.23 -26.39 -10.95
C SER A 309 19.52 -27.02 -11.47
N LEU A 310 20.62 -26.90 -10.72
CA LEU A 310 21.91 -27.49 -11.07
C LEU A 310 21.85 -29.02 -11.07
N PHE A 311 21.16 -29.62 -10.10
CA PHE A 311 20.95 -31.07 -10.08
C PHE A 311 20.22 -31.56 -11.34
N ARG A 312 19.18 -30.83 -11.78
CA ARG A 312 18.46 -31.16 -13.03
C ARG A 312 19.32 -31.02 -14.27
N ILE A 313 20.10 -29.95 -14.37
CA ILE A 313 21.03 -29.76 -15.49
C ILE A 313 22.00 -30.94 -15.56
N ALA A 314 22.55 -31.36 -14.41
CA ALA A 314 23.46 -32.49 -14.36
C ALA A 314 22.79 -33.82 -14.73
N GLN A 315 21.55 -34.08 -14.25
CA GLN A 315 20.78 -35.26 -14.65
C GLN A 315 20.56 -35.32 -16.16
N GLU A 316 20.13 -34.21 -16.75
CA GLU A 316 19.84 -34.11 -18.18
C GLU A 316 21.12 -34.23 -19.02
N ALA A 317 22.21 -33.60 -18.59
CA ALA A 317 23.50 -33.71 -19.25
C ALA A 317 24.07 -35.14 -19.21
N LEU A 318 23.80 -35.89 -18.14
CA LEU A 318 24.15 -37.31 -18.04
C LEU A 318 23.21 -38.22 -18.86
N ASN A 319 22.00 -37.78 -19.15
CA ASN A 319 21.02 -38.53 -19.95
C ASN A 319 21.30 -38.42 -21.46
N ASN A 320 21.79 -37.26 -21.89
CA ASN A 320 22.20 -36.98 -23.26
C ASN A 320 23.55 -37.63 -23.61
#